data_AF-A0A939R823-F1
#
_entry.id   AF-A0A939R823-F1
#
_cell.length_a   1.000
_cell.length_b   1.000
_cell.length_c   1.000
_cell.angle_alpha   90.00
_cell.angle_beta   90.00
_cell.angle_gamma   90.00
#
_symmetry.space_group_name_H-M   'P 1'
#
loop_
_entity.id
_entity.type
_entity.pdbx_description
1 polymer ?
#
loop_
_entity_poly.entity_id
_entity_poly.type
_entity_poly.pdbx_seq_one_letter_code
_entity_poly.pdbx_strand_id
1 'polypeptide(L)'
;MNLYISGISGTGMGPLALMAKAAGHTVFGSDRAKGAIAPELEAAGIEYFTGDQDGRFLNEKISGPGIDWFIYTSALPADHPELLLAKEKGIRTSKRDALIAELVGSLGLKMVAVAGTHGKTTTTSMLVWAVLKLTDKEDAPLLPSSYLVGTTLGFAPSGSYTKNDRFFIYEADEYDRNFLHFYPWLALITFVSYDHPDIYPTVADYEKAFEQFESQSENIIFGTSDADPRITLSGAARREDATTAYHAIKKMLEACKESFPGDAKYDVPDEKIIEILNNFPGVGRRFERIYDGVYSDYAHHPEEVATTIAMAREEAEKTGKKGVVAVYQPHQNTRQHEVRHQYPAAFDGVERLYWLPTYLTRENESLAILTPEDFIGELNVKDRAFAAEADDALSAELKKLQSEGYLILLMTAGPADAWLRRTFPKN
;
A
#
# COMPACT_ATOMS: atom_id res chain seq x y z
N MET A 1 9.17 -2.51 -29.51
CA MET A 1 8.90 -3.93 -29.19
C MET A 1 7.41 -4.16 -29.15
N ASN A 2 7.02 -5.41 -29.35
CA ASN A 2 5.68 -5.93 -29.12
C ASN A 2 5.66 -6.63 -27.76
N LEU A 3 4.95 -6.05 -26.80
CA LEU A 3 4.84 -6.55 -25.43
C LEU A 3 3.52 -7.30 -25.27
N TYR A 4 3.56 -8.42 -24.54
CA TYR A 4 2.36 -9.11 -24.07
C TYR A 4 2.30 -9.06 -22.55
N ILE A 5 1.21 -8.54 -21.99
CA ILE A 5 1.02 -8.38 -20.55
C ILE A 5 -0.10 -9.31 -20.08
N SER A 6 0.22 -10.27 -19.20
CA SER A 6 -0.79 -11.14 -18.59
C SER A 6 -1.35 -10.48 -17.31
N GLY A 7 -2.69 -10.45 -17.19
CA GLY A 7 -3.40 -9.68 -16.17
C GLY A 7 -3.41 -8.17 -16.46
N ILE A 8 -3.49 -7.80 -17.74
CA ILE A 8 -3.24 -6.43 -18.23
C ILE A 8 -4.18 -5.38 -17.65
N SER A 9 -5.42 -5.74 -17.28
CA SER A 9 -6.42 -4.76 -16.85
C SER A 9 -6.46 -4.52 -15.34
N GLY A 10 -5.61 -5.23 -14.59
CA GLY A 10 -5.43 -5.04 -13.15
C GLY A 10 -4.75 -3.71 -12.81
N THR A 11 -5.02 -3.18 -11.60
CA THR A 11 -4.55 -1.86 -11.16
C THR A 11 -3.02 -1.73 -11.02
N GLY A 12 -2.30 -2.86 -10.99
CA GLY A 12 -0.82 -2.88 -11.00
C GLY A 12 -0.18 -3.06 -12.38
N MET A 13 -0.89 -3.60 -13.37
CA MET A 13 -0.36 -3.90 -14.71
C MET A 13 -0.92 -2.95 -15.78
N GLY A 14 -2.15 -2.48 -15.62
CA GLY A 14 -2.80 -1.53 -16.53
C GLY A 14 -2.01 -0.23 -16.70
N PRO A 15 -1.56 0.43 -15.61
CA PRO A 15 -0.71 1.62 -15.73
C PRO A 15 0.60 1.32 -16.48
N LEU A 16 1.18 0.12 -16.31
CA LEU A 16 2.38 -0.29 -17.07
C LEU A 16 2.10 -0.50 -18.55
N ALA A 17 0.92 -1.02 -18.91
CA ALA A 17 0.49 -1.13 -20.30
C ALA A 17 0.34 0.26 -20.94
N LEU A 18 -0.23 1.23 -20.22
CA LEU A 18 -0.34 2.63 -20.67
C LEU A 18 1.03 3.29 -20.81
N MET A 19 1.93 3.09 -19.85
CA MET A 19 3.32 3.55 -19.91
C MET A 19 4.04 2.97 -21.13
N ALA A 20 3.94 1.65 -21.34
CA ALA A 20 4.54 0.97 -22.48
C ALA A 20 4.03 1.50 -23.82
N LYS A 21 2.72 1.74 -23.92
CA LYS A 21 2.12 2.33 -25.11
C LYS A 21 2.67 3.74 -25.37
N ALA A 22 2.80 4.55 -24.33
CA ALA A 22 3.37 5.90 -24.43
C ALA A 22 4.87 5.90 -24.75
N ALA A 23 5.61 4.88 -24.32
CA ALA A 23 7.02 4.65 -24.69
C ALA A 23 7.19 4.18 -26.15
N GLY A 24 6.10 4.09 -26.91
CA GLY A 24 6.11 3.71 -28.33
C GLY A 24 6.12 2.20 -28.57
N HIS A 25 5.83 1.38 -27.56
CA HIS A 25 5.67 -0.06 -27.75
C HIS A 25 4.27 -0.41 -28.29
N THR A 26 4.20 -1.51 -29.03
CA THR A 26 2.93 -2.17 -29.30
C THR A 26 2.61 -3.04 -28.09
N VAL A 27 1.41 -2.88 -27.52
CA VAL A 27 1.02 -3.58 -26.30
C VAL A 27 -0.20 -4.45 -26.59
N PHE A 28 -0.08 -5.72 -26.22
CA PHE A 28 -1.13 -6.71 -26.19
C PHE A 28 -1.27 -7.25 -24.77
N GLY A 29 -2.38 -7.90 -24.46
CA GLY A 29 -2.47 -8.64 -23.21
C GLY A 29 -3.75 -9.43 -23.04
N SER A 30 -3.88 -10.04 -21.88
CA SER A 30 -5.08 -10.76 -21.50
C SER A 30 -5.43 -10.55 -20.05
N ASP A 31 -6.69 -10.77 -19.72
CA ASP A 31 -7.17 -10.84 -18.35
C ASP A 31 -8.33 -11.83 -18.25
N ARG A 32 -8.65 -12.33 -17.06
CA ARG A 32 -9.80 -13.24 -16.88
C ARG A 32 -11.13 -12.50 -17.01
N ALA A 33 -11.14 -11.25 -16.58
CA ALA A 33 -12.29 -10.36 -16.63
C ALA A 33 -11.81 -8.92 -16.86
N LYS A 34 -12.72 -8.02 -17.25
CA LYS A 34 -12.40 -6.60 -17.34
C LYS A 34 -12.07 -6.05 -15.95
N GLY A 35 -10.84 -5.57 -15.78
CA GLY A 35 -10.38 -4.88 -14.58
C GLY A 35 -10.67 -3.38 -14.59
N ALA A 36 -10.25 -2.70 -13.52
CA ALA A 36 -10.57 -1.30 -13.27
C ALA A 36 -10.00 -0.33 -14.31
N ILE A 37 -8.90 -0.69 -14.97
CA ILE A 37 -8.18 0.16 -15.96
C ILE A 37 -8.62 -0.14 -17.40
N ALA A 38 -9.63 -1.02 -17.59
CA ALA A 38 -10.13 -1.39 -18.91
C ALA A 38 -10.55 -0.17 -19.78
N PRO A 39 -11.28 0.84 -19.27
CA PRO A 39 -11.66 2.01 -20.07
C PRO A 39 -10.46 2.79 -20.62
N GLU A 40 -9.40 2.95 -19.83
CA GLU A 40 -8.19 3.66 -20.22
C GLU A 40 -7.39 2.87 -21.26
N LEU A 41 -7.30 1.54 -21.12
CA LEU A 41 -6.68 0.67 -22.12
C LEU A 41 -7.41 0.76 -23.47
N GLU A 42 -8.75 0.74 -23.44
CA GLU A 42 -9.61 0.86 -24.63
C GLU A 42 -9.43 2.24 -25.29
N ALA A 43 -9.43 3.32 -24.49
CA ALA A 43 -9.20 4.68 -24.99
C ALA A 43 -7.79 4.86 -25.59
N ALA A 44 -6.78 4.16 -25.07
CA ALA A 44 -5.42 4.14 -25.60
C ALA A 44 -5.27 3.24 -26.86
N GLY A 45 -6.33 2.54 -27.28
CA GLY A 45 -6.30 1.61 -28.39
C GLY A 45 -5.36 0.42 -28.15
N ILE A 46 -5.27 -0.05 -26.90
CA ILE A 46 -4.52 -1.25 -26.53
C ILE A 46 -5.43 -2.45 -26.74
N GLU A 47 -4.98 -3.41 -27.55
CA GLU A 47 -5.74 -4.62 -27.83
C GLU A 47 -5.51 -5.67 -26.74
N TYR A 48 -6.57 -6.17 -26.12
CA TYR A 48 -6.47 -7.23 -25.12
C TYR A 48 -7.68 -8.17 -25.15
N PHE A 49 -7.48 -9.39 -24.65
CA PHE A 49 -8.51 -10.41 -24.54
C PHE A 49 -9.02 -10.56 -23.11
N THR A 50 -10.33 -10.75 -22.95
CA THR A 50 -10.93 -11.12 -21.66
C THR A 50 -11.58 -12.50 -21.73
N GLY A 51 -11.18 -13.41 -20.85
CA GLY A 51 -11.74 -14.76 -20.77
C GLY A 51 -10.71 -15.77 -20.30
N ASP A 52 -10.85 -17.02 -20.74
CA ASP A 52 -9.91 -18.08 -20.40
C ASP A 52 -8.52 -17.76 -20.96
N GLN A 53 -7.56 -17.52 -20.07
CA GLN A 53 -6.16 -17.22 -20.42
C GLN A 53 -5.41 -18.51 -20.80
N ASP A 54 -5.94 -19.23 -21.79
CA ASP A 54 -5.47 -20.54 -22.25
C ASP A 54 -4.31 -20.47 -23.26
N GLY A 55 -3.86 -19.26 -23.60
CA GLY A 55 -2.77 -19.03 -24.55
C GLY A 55 -3.21 -18.85 -26.00
N ARG A 56 -4.49 -19.01 -26.36
CA ARG A 56 -4.94 -18.82 -27.76
C ARG A 56 -4.68 -17.40 -28.27
N PHE A 57 -5.04 -16.39 -27.48
CA PHE A 57 -4.81 -14.99 -27.84
C PHE A 57 -3.30 -14.67 -27.97
N LEU A 58 -2.49 -15.14 -27.02
CA LEU A 58 -1.03 -15.04 -27.12
C LEU A 58 -0.50 -15.71 -28.40
N ASN A 59 -0.92 -16.93 -28.71
CA ASN A 59 -0.48 -17.66 -29.89
C ASN A 59 -0.86 -16.96 -31.21
N GLU A 60 -2.05 -16.32 -31.25
CA GLU A 60 -2.47 -15.48 -32.36
C GLU A 60 -1.49 -14.30 -32.54
N LYS A 61 -1.15 -13.59 -31.45
CA LYS A 61 -0.21 -12.45 -31.52
C LYS A 61 1.22 -12.87 -31.85
N ILE A 62 1.66 -14.05 -31.39
CA ILE A 62 2.94 -14.64 -31.78
C ILE A 62 2.97 -14.92 -33.28
N SER A 63 1.88 -15.46 -33.84
CA SER A 63 1.80 -15.82 -35.27
C SER A 63 1.59 -14.61 -36.20
N GLY A 64 1.06 -13.50 -35.66
CA GLY A 64 0.82 -12.26 -36.40
C GLY A 64 1.95 -11.25 -36.22
N PRO A 65 1.79 -10.22 -35.36
CA PRO A 65 2.79 -9.17 -35.17
C PRO A 65 4.10 -9.68 -34.55
N GLY A 66 4.11 -10.86 -33.90
CA GLY A 66 5.20 -11.35 -33.07
C GLY A 66 5.19 -10.70 -31.68
N ILE A 67 5.75 -11.39 -30.69
CA ILE A 67 5.89 -10.90 -29.31
C ILE A 67 7.36 -10.98 -28.92
N ASP A 68 7.93 -9.83 -28.52
CA ASP A 68 9.34 -9.73 -28.10
C ASP A 68 9.49 -10.06 -26.61
N TRP A 69 8.48 -9.71 -25.81
CA TRP A 69 8.57 -9.79 -24.35
C TRP A 69 7.20 -10.05 -23.71
N PHE A 70 7.15 -11.10 -22.91
CA PHE A 70 6.00 -11.48 -22.09
C PHE A 70 6.20 -11.05 -20.63
N ILE A 71 5.26 -10.28 -20.10
CA ILE A 71 5.31 -9.67 -18.78
C ILE A 71 4.20 -10.24 -17.91
N TYR A 72 4.54 -10.57 -16.67
CA TYR A 72 3.61 -11.15 -15.70
C TYR A 72 3.84 -10.61 -14.28
N THR A 73 2.86 -10.84 -13.41
CA THR A 73 2.97 -10.51 -11.98
C THR A 73 3.63 -11.66 -11.23
N SER A 74 4.23 -11.39 -10.06
CA SER A 74 4.75 -12.44 -9.18
C SER A 74 3.69 -13.45 -8.72
N ALA A 75 2.41 -13.09 -8.80
CA ALA A 75 1.28 -13.96 -8.46
C ALA A 75 0.86 -14.89 -9.61
N LEU A 76 1.40 -14.74 -10.82
CA LEU A 76 1.08 -15.63 -11.94
C LEU A 76 1.67 -17.03 -11.66
N PRO A 77 0.85 -18.10 -11.65
CA PRO A 77 1.35 -19.45 -11.40
C PRO A 77 2.39 -19.91 -12.42
N ALA A 78 3.36 -20.70 -11.98
CA ALA A 78 4.44 -21.20 -12.85
C ALA A 78 3.93 -22.10 -13.99
N ASP A 79 2.78 -22.73 -13.79
CA ASP A 79 2.06 -23.59 -14.73
C ASP A 79 0.99 -22.84 -15.56
N HIS A 80 0.94 -21.51 -15.48
CA HIS A 80 -0.03 -20.72 -16.22
C HIS A 80 0.13 -20.94 -17.75
N PRO A 81 -0.95 -21.24 -18.51
CA PRO A 81 -0.84 -21.62 -19.91
C PRO A 81 -0.10 -20.62 -20.79
N GLU A 82 -0.37 -19.32 -20.63
CA GLU A 82 0.33 -18.27 -21.38
C GLU A 82 1.83 -18.19 -21.06
N LEU A 83 2.21 -18.41 -19.80
CA LEU A 83 3.61 -18.35 -19.38
C LEU A 83 4.38 -19.57 -19.91
N LEU A 84 3.77 -20.76 -19.86
CA LEU A 84 4.33 -21.97 -20.44
C LEU A 84 4.51 -21.83 -21.95
N LEU A 85 3.49 -21.31 -22.65
CA LEU A 85 3.56 -21.06 -24.09
C LEU A 85 4.65 -20.04 -24.44
N ALA A 86 4.75 -18.92 -23.71
CA ALA A 86 5.80 -17.93 -23.94
C ALA A 86 7.21 -18.54 -23.81
N LYS A 87 7.42 -19.38 -22.78
CA LYS A 87 8.67 -20.13 -22.59
C LYS A 87 8.93 -21.14 -23.70
N GLU A 88 7.91 -21.91 -24.10
CA GLU A 88 8.00 -22.88 -25.21
C GLU A 88 8.44 -22.20 -26.52
N LYS A 89 7.90 -21.01 -26.80
CA LYS A 89 8.23 -20.22 -27.98
C LYS A 89 9.51 -19.40 -27.86
N GLY A 90 10.24 -19.53 -26.74
CA GLY A 90 11.52 -18.83 -26.52
C GLY A 90 11.38 -17.31 -26.38
N ILE A 91 10.20 -16.81 -26.02
CA ILE A 91 9.94 -15.38 -25.84
C ILE A 91 10.60 -14.93 -24.52
N ARG A 92 11.19 -13.73 -24.50
CA ARG A 92 11.73 -13.15 -23.26
C ARG A 92 10.60 -13.07 -22.24
N THR A 93 10.81 -13.56 -21.02
CA THR A 93 9.80 -13.48 -19.95
C THR A 93 10.38 -12.76 -18.75
N SER A 94 9.61 -11.89 -18.11
CA SER A 94 10.01 -11.28 -16.82
C SER A 94 8.81 -10.87 -15.98
N LYS A 95 9.08 -10.68 -14.67
CA LYS A 95 8.16 -9.98 -13.78
C LYS A 95 8.00 -8.51 -14.20
N ARG A 96 6.97 -7.85 -13.66
CA ARG A 96 6.66 -6.43 -13.91
C ARG A 96 7.82 -5.48 -13.58
N ASP A 97 8.67 -5.79 -12.62
CA ASP A 97 9.69 -4.87 -12.11
C ASP A 97 10.79 -4.59 -13.16
N ALA A 98 11.11 -5.59 -13.99
CA ALA A 98 12.00 -5.40 -15.13
C ALA A 98 11.40 -4.47 -16.20
N LEU A 99 10.08 -4.53 -16.41
CA LEU A 99 9.39 -3.60 -17.30
C LEU A 99 9.36 -2.19 -16.69
N ILE A 100 9.12 -2.05 -15.39
CA ILE A 100 9.15 -0.76 -14.68
C ILE A 100 10.49 -0.07 -14.92
N ALA A 101 11.60 -0.77 -14.67
CA ALA A 101 12.94 -0.22 -14.83
C ALA A 101 13.20 0.27 -16.27
N GLU A 102 12.73 -0.49 -17.27
CA GLU A 102 12.86 -0.10 -18.68
C GLU A 102 11.99 1.12 -19.04
N LEU A 103 10.73 1.12 -18.60
CA LEU A 103 9.77 2.17 -18.95
C LEU A 103 10.11 3.51 -18.32
N VAL A 104 10.53 3.51 -17.04
CA VAL A 104 10.92 4.74 -16.32
C VAL A 104 12.05 5.46 -17.05
N GLY A 105 13.09 4.72 -17.46
CA GLY A 105 14.20 5.28 -18.24
C GLY A 105 13.74 5.75 -19.63
N SER A 106 12.98 4.93 -20.36
CA SER A 106 12.56 5.26 -21.72
C SER A 106 11.63 6.49 -21.80
N LEU A 107 10.82 6.72 -20.77
CA LEU A 107 9.91 7.85 -20.66
C LEU A 107 10.56 9.09 -20.03
N GLY A 108 11.81 8.99 -19.57
CA GLY A 108 12.51 10.09 -18.90
C GLY A 108 11.87 10.49 -17.56
N LEU A 109 11.21 9.55 -16.87
CA LEU A 109 10.57 9.80 -15.59
C LEU A 109 11.61 9.84 -14.47
N LYS A 110 11.50 10.82 -13.57
CA LYS A 110 12.30 10.87 -12.34
C LYS A 110 11.71 9.91 -11.31
N MET A 111 12.37 8.78 -11.10
CA MET A 111 11.93 7.80 -10.10
C MET A 111 12.14 8.34 -8.68
N VAL A 112 11.06 8.35 -7.90
CA VAL A 112 11.04 8.58 -6.46
C VAL A 112 10.76 7.22 -5.80
N ALA A 113 11.82 6.55 -5.37
CA ALA A 113 11.75 5.21 -4.80
C ALA A 113 11.69 5.29 -3.27
N VAL A 114 10.81 4.50 -2.65
CA VAL A 114 10.70 4.37 -1.20
C VAL A 114 11.11 2.95 -0.79
N ALA A 115 12.19 2.85 -0.02
CA ALA A 115 12.76 1.60 0.49
C ALA A 115 12.92 1.67 2.03
N GLY A 116 13.18 0.53 2.65
CA GLY A 116 13.40 0.40 4.10
C GLY A 116 12.59 -0.74 4.71
N THR A 117 12.93 -1.17 5.91
CA THR A 117 12.30 -2.32 6.58
C THR A 117 10.83 -2.05 6.94
N HIS A 118 10.51 -0.84 7.39
CA HIS A 118 9.16 -0.43 7.80
C HIS A 118 8.80 0.95 7.22
N GLY A 119 7.51 1.33 7.23
CA GLY A 119 7.06 2.65 6.77
C GLY A 119 6.96 2.85 5.25
N LYS A 120 7.52 1.93 4.43
CA LYS A 120 7.54 2.02 2.96
C LYS A 120 6.19 2.36 2.33
N THR A 121 5.18 1.52 2.55
CA THR A 121 3.86 1.68 1.95
C THR A 121 3.15 2.94 2.43
N THR A 122 3.32 3.28 3.72
CA THR A 122 2.75 4.50 4.31
C THR A 122 3.36 5.75 3.69
N THR A 123 4.69 5.86 3.65
CA THR A 123 5.42 6.98 3.05
C THR A 123 5.14 7.10 1.55
N THR A 124 5.12 5.97 0.82
CA THR A 124 4.74 5.94 -0.60
C THR A 124 3.33 6.49 -0.82
N SER A 125 2.38 6.06 0.01
CA SER A 125 0.99 6.51 -0.08
C SER A 125 0.81 7.98 0.32
N MET A 126 1.61 8.47 1.27
CA MET A 126 1.64 9.90 1.63
C MET A 126 2.17 10.76 0.48
N LEU A 127 3.20 10.30 -0.24
CA LEU A 127 3.65 10.96 -1.46
C LEU A 127 2.55 11.00 -2.51
N VAL A 128 1.91 9.86 -2.80
CA VAL A 128 0.80 9.78 -3.77
C VAL A 128 -0.35 10.71 -3.35
N TRP A 129 -0.74 10.71 -2.08
CA TRP A 129 -1.73 11.63 -1.56
C TRP A 129 -1.34 13.09 -1.78
N ALA A 130 -0.09 13.44 -1.45
CA ALA A 130 0.36 14.81 -1.55
C ALA A 130 0.42 15.31 -2.99
N VAL A 131 0.96 14.53 -3.94
CA VAL A 131 1.01 14.94 -5.35
C VAL A 131 -0.38 15.07 -5.98
N LEU A 132 -1.36 14.27 -5.52
CA LEU A 132 -2.75 14.40 -5.96
C LEU A 132 -3.48 15.62 -5.36
N LYS A 133 -3.05 16.11 -4.19
CA LYS A 133 -3.63 17.29 -3.53
C LYS A 133 -2.90 18.59 -3.82
N LEU A 134 -1.66 18.51 -4.28
CA LEU A 134 -0.88 19.66 -4.73
C LEU A 134 -1.29 20.05 -6.14
N THR A 135 -2.39 20.79 -6.25
CA THR A 135 -2.88 21.37 -7.50
C THR A 135 -2.68 22.88 -7.55
N ASP A 136 -2.67 23.41 -8.77
CA ASP A 136 -2.76 24.85 -9.04
C ASP A 136 -4.20 25.36 -8.93
N LYS A 137 -4.44 26.60 -9.37
CA LYS A 137 -5.77 27.25 -9.29
C LYS A 137 -6.80 26.67 -10.27
N GLU A 138 -6.36 25.88 -11.26
CA GLU A 138 -7.20 25.24 -12.26
C GLU A 138 -7.34 23.73 -11.99
N ASP A 139 -7.00 23.30 -10.77
CA ASP A 139 -6.97 21.89 -10.33
C ASP A 139 -5.98 21.00 -11.11
N ALA A 140 -5.02 21.61 -11.83
CA ALA A 140 -3.98 20.84 -12.49
C ALA A 140 -2.88 20.41 -11.50
N PRO A 141 -2.36 19.17 -11.57
CA PRO A 141 -1.30 18.71 -10.67
C PRO A 141 -0.02 19.55 -10.81
N LEU A 142 0.50 20.05 -9.67
CA LEU A 142 1.79 20.75 -9.61
C LEU A 142 2.96 19.77 -9.78
N LEU A 143 2.80 18.54 -9.28
CA LEU A 143 3.79 17.47 -9.38
C LEU A 143 3.18 16.32 -10.18
N PRO A 144 3.02 16.43 -11.50
CA PRO A 144 2.42 15.37 -12.31
C PRO A 144 3.26 14.10 -12.16
N SER A 145 2.67 13.08 -11.55
CA SER A 145 3.38 11.91 -11.05
C SER A 145 2.59 10.65 -11.38
N SER A 146 3.28 9.74 -12.05
CA SER A 146 2.84 8.36 -12.17
C SER A 146 3.24 7.60 -10.91
N TYR A 147 2.53 6.52 -10.61
CA TYR A 147 2.83 5.72 -9.42
C TYR A 147 2.32 4.30 -9.56
N LEU A 148 2.94 3.39 -8.81
CA LEU A 148 2.46 2.04 -8.57
C LEU A 148 2.66 1.69 -7.10
N VAL A 149 1.57 1.35 -6.41
CA VAL A 149 1.58 0.99 -4.99
C VAL A 149 1.12 -0.45 -4.84
N GLY A 150 1.81 -1.22 -3.98
CA GLY A 150 1.54 -2.63 -3.74
C GLY A 150 0.25 -2.93 -2.97
N THR A 151 -0.51 -1.90 -2.58
CA THR A 151 -1.74 -2.03 -1.78
C THR A 151 -2.86 -1.14 -2.33
N THR A 152 -4.07 -1.38 -1.84
CA THR A 152 -5.25 -0.56 -2.16
C THR A 152 -5.16 0.78 -1.44
N LEU A 153 -5.35 1.86 -2.20
CA LEU A 153 -5.49 3.21 -1.65
C LEU A 153 -6.97 3.54 -1.52
N GLY A 154 -7.39 4.00 -0.35
CA GLY A 154 -8.79 4.39 -0.10
C GLY A 154 -9.22 5.69 -0.80
N PHE A 155 -8.27 6.38 -1.45
CA PHE A 155 -8.41 7.73 -2.02
C PHE A 155 -7.96 7.83 -3.49
N ALA A 156 -7.41 6.77 -4.07
CA ALA A 156 -6.89 6.73 -5.43
C ALA A 156 -6.84 5.27 -5.95
N PRO A 157 -6.73 5.03 -7.26
CA PRO A 157 -6.31 3.73 -7.78
C PRO A 157 -4.94 3.33 -7.20
N SER A 158 -4.61 2.04 -7.15
CA SER A 158 -3.27 1.59 -6.68
C SER A 158 -2.15 1.84 -7.71
N GLY A 159 -2.49 2.41 -8.86
CA GLY A 159 -1.53 2.76 -9.90
C GLY A 159 -2.13 3.72 -10.91
N SER A 160 -1.30 4.63 -11.43
CA SER A 160 -1.71 5.67 -12.38
C SER A 160 -0.56 6.06 -13.29
N TYR A 161 -0.90 6.41 -14.53
CA TYR A 161 0.03 7.02 -15.48
C TYR A 161 -0.70 7.92 -16.47
N THR A 162 -0.11 9.08 -16.73
CA THR A 162 -0.48 10.00 -17.80
C THR A 162 0.76 10.46 -18.56
N LYS A 163 0.58 10.83 -19.84
CA LYS A 163 1.69 11.32 -20.69
C LYS A 163 2.38 12.60 -20.18
N ASN A 164 1.76 13.32 -19.24
CA ASN A 164 2.30 14.57 -18.69
C ASN A 164 3.07 14.32 -17.39
N ASP A 165 3.11 13.08 -16.90
CA ASP A 165 3.82 12.73 -15.68
C ASP A 165 5.33 12.94 -15.87
N ARG A 166 5.97 13.45 -14.81
CA ARG A 166 7.40 13.76 -14.77
C ARG A 166 8.13 12.94 -13.73
N PHE A 167 7.40 12.49 -12.71
CA PHE A 167 7.90 11.63 -11.65
C PHE A 167 7.24 10.26 -11.73
N PHE A 168 7.93 9.26 -11.19
CA PHE A 168 7.39 7.92 -10.96
C PHE A 168 7.61 7.53 -9.50
N ILE A 169 6.54 7.49 -8.71
CA ILE A 169 6.59 7.14 -7.29
C ILE A 169 6.40 5.62 -7.15
N TYR A 170 7.35 4.95 -6.48
CA TYR A 170 7.35 3.50 -6.37
C TYR A 170 7.84 3.02 -5.02
N GLU A 171 7.17 2.00 -4.48
CA GLU A 171 7.64 1.25 -3.33
C GLU A 171 8.68 0.22 -3.79
N ALA A 172 9.96 0.51 -3.53
CA ALA A 172 11.09 -0.34 -3.92
C ALA A 172 11.43 -1.27 -2.76
N ASP A 173 10.91 -2.49 -2.82
CA ASP A 173 11.03 -3.48 -1.76
C ASP A 173 12.44 -4.12 -1.72
N GLU A 174 12.96 -4.33 -0.52
CA GLU A 174 14.23 -5.02 -0.31
C GLU A 174 14.11 -6.54 -0.50
N TYR A 175 12.90 -7.10 -0.38
CA TYR A 175 12.66 -8.52 -0.58
C TYR A 175 13.04 -8.95 -2.02
N ASP A 176 13.62 -10.15 -2.17
CA ASP A 176 14.15 -10.67 -3.46
C ASP A 176 15.18 -9.73 -4.12
N ARG A 177 15.82 -8.84 -3.35
CA ARG A 177 16.76 -7.80 -3.84
C ARG A 177 16.14 -6.88 -4.90
N ASN A 178 14.82 -6.73 -4.90
CA ASN A 178 14.07 -6.08 -5.98
C ASN A 178 14.49 -4.63 -6.22
N PHE A 179 14.64 -3.86 -5.13
CA PHE A 179 15.10 -2.48 -5.16
C PHE A 179 16.42 -2.24 -5.91
N LEU A 180 17.32 -3.24 -5.98
CA LEU A 180 18.62 -3.12 -6.67
C LEU A 180 18.52 -3.09 -8.20
N HIS A 181 17.33 -3.35 -8.75
CA HIS A 181 17.08 -3.24 -10.19
C HIS A 181 16.80 -1.81 -10.65
N PHE A 182 16.69 -0.86 -9.71
CA PHE A 182 16.31 0.52 -10.01
C PHE A 182 17.46 1.50 -9.80
N TYR A 183 17.35 2.66 -10.45
CA TYR A 183 18.30 3.77 -10.37
C TYR A 183 17.51 5.05 -10.07
N PRO A 184 17.16 5.28 -8.79
CA PRO A 184 16.28 6.38 -8.41
C PRO A 184 16.89 7.74 -8.66
N TRP A 185 16.08 8.69 -9.13
CA TRP A 185 16.42 10.10 -9.05
C TRP A 185 16.40 10.58 -7.58
N LEU A 186 15.47 10.04 -6.78
CA LEU A 186 15.39 10.25 -5.35
C LEU A 186 15.04 8.95 -4.65
N ALA A 187 15.87 8.52 -3.70
CA ALA A 187 15.58 7.43 -2.78
C ALA A 187 15.17 7.98 -1.40
N LEU A 188 14.06 7.46 -0.88
CA LEU A 188 13.66 7.58 0.52
C LEU A 188 13.98 6.27 1.23
N ILE A 189 14.81 6.32 2.28
CA ILE A 189 15.13 5.16 3.11
C ILE A 189 14.52 5.40 4.49
N THR A 190 13.34 4.85 4.74
CA THR A 190 12.51 5.15 5.93
C THR A 190 13.16 4.71 7.23
N PHE A 191 13.53 3.44 7.31
CA PHE A 191 14.19 2.83 8.45
C PHE A 191 14.89 1.55 7.99
N VAL A 192 16.07 1.26 8.53
CA VAL A 192 16.84 0.06 8.17
C VAL A 192 17.09 -0.74 9.45
N SER A 193 16.51 -1.92 9.50
CA SER A 193 16.77 -2.96 10.49
C SER A 193 16.90 -4.29 9.79
N TYR A 194 17.78 -5.14 10.28
CA TYR A 194 17.99 -6.46 9.69
C TYR A 194 16.69 -7.26 9.60
N ASP A 195 16.37 -7.71 8.39
CA ASP A 195 15.16 -8.48 8.06
C ASP A 195 15.44 -9.41 6.86
N HIS A 196 14.51 -10.32 6.57
CA HIS A 196 14.59 -11.33 5.49
C HIS A 196 15.88 -12.18 5.50
N PRO A 197 16.15 -12.92 6.60
CA PRO A 197 17.34 -13.77 6.73
C PRO A 197 17.42 -14.89 5.67
N ASP A 198 16.32 -15.19 4.99
CA ASP A 198 16.21 -16.10 3.85
C ASP A 198 16.82 -15.54 2.56
N ILE A 199 16.86 -14.20 2.40
CA ILE A 199 17.45 -13.49 1.25
C ILE A 199 18.82 -12.89 1.59
N TYR A 200 18.97 -12.42 2.82
CA TYR A 200 20.17 -11.76 3.34
C TYR A 200 20.70 -12.58 4.53
N PRO A 201 21.66 -13.49 4.33
CA PRO A 201 22.11 -14.40 5.39
C PRO A 201 22.72 -13.71 6.61
N THR A 202 23.20 -12.48 6.46
CA THR A 202 23.82 -11.70 7.53
C THR A 202 23.37 -10.24 7.51
N VAL A 203 23.47 -9.57 8.66
CA VAL A 203 23.27 -8.11 8.80
C VAL A 203 24.13 -7.36 7.78
N ALA A 204 25.39 -7.78 7.62
CA ALA A 204 26.31 -7.15 6.67
C ALA A 204 25.89 -7.33 5.20
N ASP A 205 25.21 -8.43 4.84
CA ASP A 205 24.67 -8.62 3.49
C ASP A 205 23.46 -7.72 3.24
N TYR A 206 22.66 -7.47 4.28
CA TYR A 206 21.53 -6.54 4.25
C TYR A 206 22.01 -5.09 4.10
N GLU A 207 22.94 -4.66 4.98
CA GLU A 207 23.54 -3.33 4.94
C GLU A 207 24.20 -3.05 3.58
N LYS A 208 24.98 -3.99 3.04
CA LYS A 208 25.58 -3.86 1.69
C LYS A 208 24.56 -3.68 0.58
N ALA A 209 23.38 -4.29 0.69
CA ALA A 209 22.34 -4.11 -0.31
C ALA A 209 21.79 -2.67 -0.26
N PHE A 210 21.60 -2.10 0.93
CA PHE A 210 21.22 -0.69 1.07
C PHE A 210 22.33 0.25 0.59
N GLU A 211 23.60 0.00 0.94
CA GLU A 211 24.75 0.76 0.43
C GLU A 211 24.80 0.75 -1.11
N GLN A 212 24.51 -0.40 -1.73
CA GLN A 212 24.42 -0.51 -3.18
C GLN A 212 23.27 0.37 -3.72
N PHE A 213 22.07 0.25 -3.14
CA PHE A 213 20.91 1.05 -3.56
C PHE A 213 21.14 2.56 -3.41
N GLU A 214 21.80 2.97 -2.32
CA GLU A 214 22.23 4.35 -2.11
C GLU A 214 23.16 4.80 -3.25
N SER A 215 24.15 3.98 -3.62
CA SER A 215 25.07 4.30 -4.72
C SER A 215 24.39 4.35 -6.11
N GLN A 216 23.24 3.70 -6.27
CA GLN A 216 22.42 3.73 -7.48
C GLN A 216 21.48 4.95 -7.54
N SER A 217 21.41 5.74 -6.47
CA SER A 217 20.47 6.85 -6.32
C SER A 217 21.15 8.21 -6.48
N GLU A 218 20.54 9.14 -7.23
CA GLU A 218 21.10 10.48 -7.40
C GLU A 218 20.96 11.36 -6.15
N ASN A 219 19.86 11.20 -5.40
CA ASN A 219 19.57 11.91 -4.18
C ASN A 219 19.03 10.93 -3.14
N ILE A 220 19.35 11.15 -1.87
CA ILE A 220 18.90 10.28 -0.77
C ILE A 220 18.33 11.14 0.36
N ILE A 221 17.20 10.71 0.91
CA ILE A 221 16.63 11.21 2.16
C ILE A 221 16.43 10.02 3.08
N PHE A 222 17.09 10.04 4.23
CA PHE A 222 16.86 9.07 5.29
C PHE A 222 15.69 9.51 6.17
N GLY A 223 14.92 8.55 6.65
CA GLY A 223 13.91 8.79 7.67
C GLY A 223 14.55 9.33 8.95
N THR A 224 13.75 10.06 9.71
CA THR A 224 14.17 10.75 10.93
C THR A 224 13.28 10.31 12.08
N SER A 225 13.87 10.14 13.26
CA SER A 225 13.12 9.98 14.52
C SER A 225 12.64 11.32 15.09
N ASP A 226 13.11 12.44 14.53
CA ASP A 226 12.68 13.79 14.89
C ASP A 226 11.66 14.27 13.84
N ALA A 227 10.39 13.96 14.10
CA ALA A 227 9.29 14.34 13.21
C ALA A 227 9.03 15.85 13.27
N ASP A 228 8.66 16.44 12.12
CA ASP A 228 8.32 17.87 12.04
C ASP A 228 7.16 18.18 13.01
N PRO A 229 7.32 19.13 13.95
CA PRO A 229 6.34 19.40 14.99
C PRO A 229 5.02 19.96 14.45
N ARG A 230 4.97 20.40 13.19
CA ARG A 230 3.75 20.86 12.52
C ARG A 230 2.93 19.68 11.97
N ILE A 231 3.53 18.49 11.87
CA ILE A 231 2.83 17.26 11.50
C ILE A 231 2.17 16.67 12.75
N THR A 232 0.85 16.60 12.72
CA THR A 232 -0.01 16.25 13.86
C THR A 232 -0.71 14.91 13.67
N LEU A 233 -0.26 14.08 12.72
CA LEU A 233 -0.80 12.74 12.53
C LEU A 233 -0.64 11.91 13.81
N SER A 234 -1.65 11.11 14.14
CA SER A 234 -1.61 10.21 15.29
C SER A 234 -0.64 9.05 15.03
N GLY A 235 0.22 8.75 16.01
CA GLY A 235 1.32 7.79 15.91
C GLY A 235 2.66 8.44 15.51
N ALA A 236 3.69 8.23 16.33
CA ALA A 236 5.03 8.76 16.10
C ALA A 236 5.62 8.34 14.74
N ALA A 237 5.62 7.04 14.44
CA ALA A 237 6.11 6.52 13.16
C ALA A 237 5.39 7.14 11.94
N ARG A 238 4.08 7.44 12.05
CA ARG A 238 3.35 8.12 10.97
C ARG A 238 3.80 9.56 10.78
N ARG A 239 4.18 10.26 11.85
CA ARG A 239 4.74 11.61 11.75
C ARG A 239 6.14 11.58 11.15
N GLU A 240 6.95 10.59 11.47
CA GLU A 240 8.29 10.36 10.90
C GLU A 240 8.18 10.06 9.38
N ASP A 241 7.29 9.14 8.99
CA ASP A 241 6.98 8.82 7.59
C ASP A 241 6.51 10.09 6.83
N ALA A 242 5.61 10.86 7.42
CA ALA A 242 5.09 12.09 6.81
C ALA A 242 6.16 13.19 6.72
N THR A 243 7.08 13.26 7.67
CA THR A 243 8.23 14.18 7.63
C THR A 243 9.16 13.82 6.47
N THR A 244 9.40 12.53 6.28
CA THR A 244 10.18 12.01 5.15
C THR A 244 9.49 12.35 3.82
N ALA A 245 8.17 12.14 3.72
CA ALA A 245 7.38 12.51 2.54
C ALA A 245 7.41 14.03 2.27
N TYR A 246 7.32 14.86 3.31
CA TYR A 246 7.45 16.32 3.21
C TYR A 246 8.78 16.74 2.56
N HIS A 247 9.90 16.16 2.99
CA HIS A 247 11.20 16.46 2.40
C HIS A 247 11.31 16.02 0.94
N ALA A 248 10.75 14.85 0.58
CA ALA A 248 10.68 14.42 -0.81
C ALA A 248 9.84 15.38 -1.69
N ILE A 249 8.68 15.82 -1.21
CA ILE A 249 7.84 16.79 -1.93
C ILE A 249 8.60 18.08 -2.19
N LYS A 250 9.36 18.58 -1.19
CA LYS A 250 10.22 19.74 -1.37
C LYS A 250 11.30 19.52 -2.43
N LYS A 251 11.93 18.35 -2.43
CA LYS A 251 12.93 18.00 -3.44
C LYS A 251 12.32 17.94 -4.85
N MET A 252 11.11 17.39 -4.98
CA MET A 252 10.37 17.36 -6.25
C MET A 252 10.01 18.77 -6.73
N LEU A 253 9.55 19.65 -5.83
CA LEU A 253 9.27 21.05 -6.15
C LEU A 253 10.53 21.82 -6.57
N GLU A 254 11.66 21.60 -5.89
CA GLU A 254 12.97 22.15 -6.27
C GLU A 254 13.34 21.74 -7.71
N ALA A 255 13.24 20.45 -8.03
CA ALA A 255 13.50 19.93 -9.37
C ALA A 255 12.58 20.55 -10.44
N CYS A 256 11.33 20.86 -10.08
CA CYS A 256 10.42 21.59 -10.95
C CYS A 256 10.86 23.04 -11.17
N LYS A 257 11.30 23.74 -10.12
CA LYS A 257 11.82 25.13 -10.22
C LYS A 257 13.08 25.21 -11.08
N GLU A 258 13.97 24.23 -10.98
CA GLU A 258 15.15 24.13 -11.84
C GLU A 258 14.77 23.94 -13.31
N SER A 259 13.76 23.12 -13.58
CA SER A 259 13.29 22.86 -14.94
C SER A 259 12.47 24.03 -15.53
N PHE A 260 11.81 24.80 -14.67
CA PHE A 260 10.94 25.91 -15.05
C PHE A 260 11.21 27.15 -14.19
N PRO A 261 12.38 27.82 -14.37
CA PRO A 261 12.76 28.96 -13.55
C PRO A 261 11.76 30.11 -13.67
N GLY A 262 11.32 30.64 -12.52
CA GLY A 262 10.39 31.77 -12.45
C GLY A 262 8.90 31.40 -12.55
N ASP A 263 8.55 30.11 -12.71
CA ASP A 263 7.15 29.68 -12.62
C ASP A 263 6.73 29.58 -11.15
N ALA A 264 6.05 30.63 -10.68
CA ALA A 264 5.62 30.80 -9.30
C ALA A 264 4.67 29.70 -8.79
N LYS A 265 4.10 28.86 -9.67
CA LYS A 265 3.24 27.75 -9.22
C LYS A 265 3.99 26.70 -8.40
N TYR A 266 5.31 26.62 -8.55
CA TYR A 266 6.16 25.73 -7.75
C TYR A 266 6.62 26.36 -6.42
N ASP A 267 6.30 27.64 -6.17
CA ASP A 267 6.53 28.30 -4.89
C ASP A 267 5.42 27.95 -3.89
N VAL A 268 5.35 26.67 -3.54
CA VAL A 268 4.39 26.13 -2.57
C VAL A 268 4.88 26.43 -1.14
N PRO A 269 4.09 27.11 -0.30
CA PRO A 269 4.41 27.29 1.11
C PRO A 269 4.48 25.97 1.86
N ASP A 270 5.39 25.86 2.82
CA ASP A 270 5.53 24.66 3.65
C ASP A 270 4.20 24.31 4.35
N GLU A 271 3.47 25.32 4.81
CA GLU A 271 2.18 25.16 5.50
C GLU A 271 1.16 24.39 4.64
N LYS A 272 1.13 24.61 3.32
CA LYS A 272 0.23 23.89 2.41
C LYS A 272 0.60 22.42 2.32
N ILE A 273 1.89 22.09 2.27
CA ILE A 273 2.36 20.70 2.22
C ILE A 273 2.04 19.99 3.53
N ILE A 274 2.31 20.65 4.67
CA ILE A 274 2.02 20.13 6.00
C ILE A 274 0.52 19.91 6.20
N GLU A 275 -0.33 20.85 5.78
CA GLU A 275 -1.79 20.71 5.84
C GLU A 275 -2.27 19.48 5.05
N ILE A 276 -1.74 19.28 3.84
CA ILE A 276 -2.07 18.13 3.00
C ILE A 276 -1.69 16.82 3.69
N LEU A 277 -0.46 16.72 4.22
CA LEU A 277 0.02 15.52 4.92
C LEU A 277 -0.79 15.25 6.19
N ASN A 278 -1.17 16.28 6.95
CA ASN A 278 -2.01 16.15 8.14
C ASN A 278 -3.43 15.64 7.82
N ASN A 279 -3.89 15.80 6.58
CA ASN A 279 -5.17 15.29 6.10
C ASN A 279 -5.07 13.92 5.40
N PHE A 280 -3.90 13.26 5.46
CA PHE A 280 -3.71 11.93 4.88
C PHE A 280 -4.70 10.91 5.48
N PRO A 281 -5.58 10.28 4.67
CA PRO A 281 -6.67 9.45 5.16
C PRO A 281 -6.25 8.05 5.64
N GLY A 282 -4.96 7.70 5.50
CA GLY A 282 -4.44 6.37 5.77
C GLY A 282 -4.34 5.51 4.51
N VAL A 283 -3.70 4.34 4.67
CA VAL A 283 -3.60 3.31 3.63
C VAL A 283 -4.65 2.24 3.90
N GLY A 284 -5.11 1.52 2.87
CA GLY A 284 -6.10 0.46 3.04
C GLY A 284 -5.77 -0.47 4.21
N ARG A 285 -6.66 -0.53 5.20
CA ARG A 285 -6.51 -1.31 6.44
C ARG A 285 -5.22 -1.00 7.24
N ARG A 286 -4.65 0.21 7.15
CA ARG A 286 -3.55 0.69 8.01
C ARG A 286 -3.97 2.01 8.62
N PHE A 287 -4.65 1.91 9.76
CA PHE A 287 -5.34 2.99 10.45
C PHE A 287 -6.16 3.84 9.47
N GLU A 288 -6.89 3.14 8.59
CA GLU A 288 -7.68 3.73 7.52
C GLU A 288 -8.93 4.35 8.10
N ARG A 289 -9.16 5.64 7.85
CA ARG A 289 -10.44 6.27 8.20
C ARG A 289 -11.48 5.88 7.16
N ILE A 290 -12.42 5.01 7.53
CA ILE A 290 -13.48 4.52 6.63
C ILE A 290 -14.78 5.32 6.73
N TYR A 291 -15.02 5.94 7.89
CA TYR A 291 -16.15 6.84 8.19
C TYR A 291 -15.71 7.85 9.27
N ASP A 292 -16.49 8.90 9.53
CA ASP A 292 -16.16 9.84 10.61
C ASP A 292 -16.07 9.14 11.97
N GLY A 293 -14.89 9.18 12.59
CA GLY A 293 -14.62 8.50 13.85
C GLY A 293 -14.58 6.97 13.78
N VAL A 294 -14.51 6.36 12.58
CA VAL A 294 -14.44 4.90 12.40
C VAL A 294 -13.21 4.53 11.59
N TYR A 295 -12.38 3.67 12.16
CA TYR A 295 -11.08 3.28 11.62
C TYR A 295 -10.97 1.77 11.46
N SER A 296 -10.27 1.32 10.42
CA SER A 296 -9.93 -0.08 10.16
C SER A 296 -8.41 -0.27 10.08
N ASP A 297 -7.91 -1.31 10.73
CA ASP A 297 -6.49 -1.68 10.75
C ASP A 297 -6.30 -3.20 10.58
N TYR A 298 -5.17 -3.58 10.01
CA TYR A 298 -4.76 -4.96 9.73
C TYR A 298 -4.05 -5.61 10.93
N ALA A 299 -3.77 -4.86 12.00
CA ALA A 299 -3.12 -5.33 13.21
C ALA A 299 -3.78 -6.63 13.71
N HIS A 300 -2.94 -7.65 13.89
CA HIS A 300 -3.37 -8.97 14.34
C HIS A 300 -2.37 -9.59 15.31
N HIS A 301 -1.12 -9.12 15.34
CA HIS A 301 -0.16 -9.43 16.40
C HIS A 301 -0.37 -8.53 17.64
N PRO A 302 -0.20 -9.03 18.88
CA PRO A 302 -0.41 -8.23 20.10
C PRO A 302 0.34 -6.89 20.16
N GLU A 303 1.59 -6.85 19.70
CA GLU A 303 2.39 -5.61 19.65
C GLU A 303 1.85 -4.59 18.63
N GLU A 304 1.38 -5.07 17.46
CA GLU A 304 0.72 -4.22 16.47
C GLU A 304 -0.59 -3.66 17.05
N VAL A 305 -1.38 -4.51 17.71
CA VAL A 305 -2.64 -4.13 18.36
C VAL A 305 -2.41 -3.02 19.40
N ALA A 306 -1.41 -3.18 20.27
CA ALA A 306 -1.06 -2.17 21.27
C ALA A 306 -0.68 -0.83 20.63
N THR A 307 0.13 -0.89 19.56
CA THR A 307 0.56 0.30 18.81
C THR A 307 -0.63 0.99 18.15
N THR A 308 -1.53 0.24 17.50
CA THR A 308 -2.74 0.76 16.86
C THR A 308 -3.72 1.36 17.87
N ILE A 309 -3.84 0.80 19.07
CA ILE A 309 -4.66 1.37 20.15
C ILE A 309 -4.06 2.67 20.68
N ALA A 310 -2.74 2.73 20.88
CA ALA A 310 -2.08 3.98 21.25
C ALA A 310 -2.36 5.09 20.22
N MET A 311 -2.27 4.76 18.93
CA MET A 311 -2.63 5.68 17.84
C MET A 311 -4.11 6.09 17.87
N ALA A 312 -5.02 5.16 18.13
CA ALA A 312 -6.44 5.46 18.26
C ALA A 312 -6.77 6.37 19.43
N ARG A 313 -6.04 6.23 20.54
CA ARG A 313 -6.21 7.10 21.71
C ARG A 313 -5.74 8.52 21.42
N GLU A 314 -4.57 8.67 20.80
CA GLU A 314 -4.09 9.97 20.35
C GLU A 314 -5.07 10.63 19.36
N GLU A 315 -5.60 9.86 18.42
CA GLU A 315 -6.61 10.34 17.46
C GLU A 315 -7.92 10.74 18.15
N ALA A 316 -8.39 9.95 19.12
CA ALA A 316 -9.58 10.26 19.89
C ALA A 316 -9.42 11.56 20.67
N GLU A 317 -8.29 11.77 21.34
CA GLU A 317 -7.98 13.01 22.06
C GLU A 317 -7.93 14.21 21.09
N LYS A 318 -7.21 14.07 19.98
CA LYS A 318 -7.07 15.11 18.95
C LYS A 318 -8.42 15.52 18.34
N THR A 319 -9.31 14.56 18.13
CA THR A 319 -10.62 14.78 17.49
C THR A 319 -11.74 15.03 18.50
N GLY A 320 -11.42 15.19 19.79
CA GLY A 320 -12.40 15.46 20.85
C GLY A 320 -13.39 14.32 21.11
N LYS A 321 -13.03 13.08 20.75
CA LYS A 321 -13.82 11.87 21.03
C LYS A 321 -13.64 11.48 22.49
N LYS A 322 -14.63 10.79 23.06
CA LYS A 322 -14.67 10.40 24.48
C LYS A 322 -13.65 9.32 24.85
N GLY A 323 -13.12 8.60 23.86
CA GLY A 323 -12.23 7.46 24.04
C GLY A 323 -12.36 6.50 22.86
N VAL A 324 -11.74 5.33 23.01
CA VAL A 324 -11.67 4.30 21.95
C VAL A 324 -12.52 3.09 22.32
N VAL A 325 -13.40 2.70 21.40
CA VAL A 325 -14.07 1.40 21.42
C VAL A 325 -13.41 0.53 20.36
N ALA A 326 -12.77 -0.56 20.81
CA ALA A 326 -12.06 -1.49 19.95
C ALA A 326 -12.93 -2.70 19.61
N VAL A 327 -12.83 -3.14 18.36
CA VAL A 327 -13.34 -4.42 17.87
C VAL A 327 -12.14 -5.20 17.34
N TYR A 328 -11.92 -6.41 17.84
CA TYR A 328 -10.77 -7.22 17.47
C TYR A 328 -11.22 -8.57 16.91
N GLN A 329 -10.76 -8.90 15.71
CA GLN A 329 -10.87 -10.24 15.14
C GLN A 329 -9.48 -10.85 15.02
N PRO A 330 -9.13 -11.85 15.85
CA PRO A 330 -7.86 -12.53 15.74
C PRO A 330 -7.73 -13.28 14.42
N HIS A 331 -6.49 -13.52 13.98
CA HIS A 331 -6.16 -14.27 12.78
C HIS A 331 -5.35 -15.51 13.15
N GLN A 332 -5.76 -16.66 12.62
CA GLN A 332 -5.14 -17.97 12.83
C GLN A 332 -5.17 -18.50 14.26
N ASN A 333 -5.87 -19.60 14.49
CA ASN A 333 -5.92 -20.26 15.80
C ASN A 333 -4.54 -20.75 16.24
N THR A 334 -3.76 -21.29 15.31
CA THR A 334 -2.39 -21.74 15.58
C THR A 334 -1.53 -20.62 16.18
N ARG A 335 -1.59 -19.42 15.58
CA ARG A 335 -0.87 -18.24 16.08
C ARG A 335 -1.36 -17.79 17.44
N GLN A 336 -2.66 -17.87 17.68
CA GLN A 336 -3.23 -17.51 18.97
C GLN A 336 -2.65 -18.33 20.13
N HIS A 337 -2.42 -19.64 19.93
CA HIS A 337 -1.77 -20.49 20.93
C HIS A 337 -0.34 -20.03 21.25
N GLU A 338 0.39 -19.52 20.27
CA GLU A 338 1.78 -19.06 20.42
C GLU A 338 1.87 -17.72 21.17
N VAL A 339 1.01 -16.77 20.83
CA VAL A 339 1.12 -15.37 21.31
C VAL A 339 0.17 -15.03 22.45
N ARG A 340 -0.65 -15.97 22.92
CA ARG A 340 -1.66 -15.78 23.96
C ARG A 340 -1.17 -14.94 25.15
N HIS A 341 0.00 -15.30 25.66
CA HIS A 341 0.63 -14.68 26.84
C HIS A 341 0.96 -13.19 26.67
N GLN A 342 0.92 -12.65 25.45
CA GLN A 342 1.26 -11.26 25.13
C GLN A 342 0.03 -10.34 25.07
N TYR A 343 -1.19 -10.89 25.01
CA TYR A 343 -2.42 -10.08 24.98
C TYR A 343 -2.79 -9.29 26.24
N PRO A 344 -2.36 -9.62 27.48
CA PRO A 344 -2.89 -8.98 28.67
C PRO A 344 -2.91 -7.44 28.63
N ALA A 345 -1.83 -6.82 28.14
CA ALA A 345 -1.69 -5.37 28.04
C ALA A 345 -1.99 -4.81 26.63
N ALA A 346 -2.26 -5.67 25.65
CA ALA A 346 -2.39 -5.25 24.25
C ALA A 346 -3.55 -4.26 24.03
N PHE A 347 -4.57 -4.29 24.89
CA PHE A 347 -5.78 -3.46 24.79
C PHE A 347 -5.85 -2.33 25.81
N ASP A 348 -4.75 -2.01 26.48
CA ASP A 348 -4.76 -1.01 27.55
C ASP A 348 -5.21 0.38 27.07
N GLY A 349 -6.13 0.98 27.82
CA GLY A 349 -6.67 2.31 27.55
C GLY A 349 -7.90 2.36 26.64
N VAL A 350 -8.46 1.23 26.21
CA VAL A 350 -9.78 1.21 25.54
C VAL A 350 -10.91 1.37 26.56
N GLU A 351 -11.98 2.03 26.14
CA GLU A 351 -13.21 2.18 26.93
C GLU A 351 -14.10 0.94 26.86
N ARG A 352 -14.06 0.26 25.71
CA ARG A 352 -14.74 -1.02 25.50
C ARG A 352 -14.00 -1.85 24.46
N LEU A 353 -13.96 -3.15 24.67
CA LEU A 353 -13.42 -4.13 23.72
C LEU A 353 -14.50 -5.13 23.34
N TYR A 354 -14.72 -5.31 22.04
CA TYR A 354 -15.49 -6.43 21.48
C TYR A 354 -14.53 -7.41 20.81
N TRP A 355 -14.44 -8.62 21.35
CA TRP A 355 -13.57 -9.68 20.84
C TRP A 355 -14.40 -10.65 20.01
N LEU A 356 -14.09 -10.74 18.72
CA LEU A 356 -14.77 -11.60 17.74
C LEU A 356 -14.11 -12.99 17.69
N PRO A 357 -14.82 -14.04 17.23
CA PRO A 357 -14.20 -15.32 16.96
C PRO A 357 -13.01 -15.20 15.99
N THR A 358 -11.99 -16.01 16.24
CA THR A 358 -10.79 -16.10 15.40
C THR A 358 -11.17 -16.41 13.95
N TYR A 359 -10.65 -15.61 13.02
CA TYR A 359 -10.73 -15.95 11.61
C TYR A 359 -9.74 -17.09 11.29
N LEU A 360 -10.29 -18.28 11.07
CA LEU A 360 -9.54 -19.51 10.85
C LEU A 360 -9.02 -19.59 9.42
N THR A 361 -7.69 -19.72 9.25
CA THR A 361 -7.06 -19.93 7.93
C THR A 361 -5.84 -20.84 8.05
N ARG A 362 -5.80 -21.95 7.30
CA ARG A 362 -4.65 -22.90 7.30
C ARG A 362 -4.30 -23.37 8.73
N GLU A 363 -5.26 -23.97 9.43
CA GLU A 363 -5.12 -24.33 10.85
C GLU A 363 -4.50 -25.71 11.09
N ASN A 364 -3.90 -25.87 12.27
CA ASN A 364 -3.53 -27.18 12.80
C ASN A 364 -4.74 -27.85 13.48
N GLU A 365 -5.25 -28.92 12.87
CA GLU A 365 -6.39 -29.71 13.36
C GLU A 365 -6.15 -30.34 14.75
N SER A 366 -4.89 -30.47 15.20
CA SER A 366 -4.57 -31.01 16.53
C SER A 366 -4.74 -30.02 17.67
N LEU A 367 -4.93 -28.72 17.38
CA LEU A 367 -5.09 -27.68 18.39
C LEU A 367 -6.57 -27.41 18.64
N ALA A 368 -6.94 -27.24 19.92
CA ALA A 368 -8.26 -26.76 20.28
C ALA A 368 -8.48 -25.35 19.71
N ILE A 369 -9.69 -25.08 19.21
CA ILE A 369 -10.06 -23.73 18.78
C ILE A 369 -10.30 -22.89 20.02
N LEU A 370 -9.51 -21.83 20.20
CA LEU A 370 -9.65 -20.90 21.31
C LEU A 370 -10.83 -19.94 21.05
N THR A 371 -11.68 -19.75 22.05
CA THR A 371 -12.83 -18.84 21.99
C THR A 371 -12.45 -17.45 22.52
N PRO A 372 -13.23 -16.40 22.23
CA PRO A 372 -13.02 -15.07 22.82
C PRO A 372 -12.92 -15.10 24.36
N GLU A 373 -13.76 -15.90 25.02
CA GLU A 373 -13.79 -16.03 26.48
C GLU A 373 -12.47 -16.56 27.05
N ASP A 374 -11.79 -17.43 26.31
CA ASP A 374 -10.50 -17.95 26.73
C ASP A 374 -9.49 -16.78 26.88
N PHE A 375 -9.53 -15.75 26.05
CA PHE A 375 -8.60 -14.61 26.15
C PHE A 375 -9.07 -13.54 27.12
N ILE A 376 -10.36 -13.21 27.11
CA ILE A 376 -10.91 -12.07 27.86
C ILE A 376 -10.55 -12.12 29.34
N GLY A 377 -10.59 -13.31 29.96
CA GLY A 377 -10.26 -13.47 31.38
C GLY A 377 -8.83 -13.10 31.77
N GLU A 378 -7.90 -13.12 30.81
CA GLU A 378 -6.47 -12.84 31.01
C GLU A 378 -6.12 -11.37 30.71
N LEU A 379 -7.06 -10.56 30.19
CA LEU A 379 -6.82 -9.17 29.83
C LEU A 379 -6.81 -8.23 31.04
N ASN A 380 -5.96 -7.21 31.00
CA ASN A 380 -6.00 -6.09 31.94
C ASN A 380 -7.34 -5.34 31.88
N VAL A 381 -7.98 -5.32 30.70
CA VAL A 381 -9.26 -4.65 30.44
C VAL A 381 -10.47 -5.59 30.52
N LYS A 382 -10.34 -6.75 31.17
CA LYS A 382 -11.38 -7.79 31.22
C LYS A 382 -12.78 -7.29 31.64
N ASP A 383 -12.86 -6.32 32.55
CA ASP A 383 -14.14 -5.75 33.03
C ASP A 383 -14.87 -4.90 31.96
N ARG A 384 -14.20 -4.61 30.85
CA ARG A 384 -14.69 -3.83 29.71
C ARG A 384 -14.60 -4.60 28.38
N ALA A 385 -14.30 -5.89 28.42
CA ALA A 385 -14.15 -6.75 27.27
C ALA A 385 -15.31 -7.74 27.15
N PHE A 386 -15.83 -7.89 25.94
CA PHE A 386 -17.04 -8.67 25.64
C PHE A 386 -16.80 -9.57 24.43
N ALA A 387 -17.16 -10.85 24.53
CA ALA A 387 -17.28 -11.71 23.36
C ALA A 387 -18.45 -11.21 22.51
N ALA A 388 -18.26 -11.14 21.19
CA ALA A 388 -19.29 -10.65 20.27
C ALA A 388 -19.16 -11.31 18.90
N GLU A 389 -20.20 -11.21 18.09
CA GLU A 389 -20.22 -11.64 16.70
C GLU A 389 -20.26 -10.44 15.76
N ALA A 390 -19.71 -10.60 14.55
CA ALA A 390 -19.78 -9.58 13.49
C ALA A 390 -21.17 -9.57 12.84
N ASP A 391 -22.18 -9.14 13.59
CA ASP A 391 -23.59 -9.20 13.24
C ASP A 391 -24.30 -7.83 13.26
N ASP A 392 -25.62 -7.84 13.09
CA ASP A 392 -26.46 -6.64 13.10
C ASP A 392 -26.59 -6.02 14.50
N ALA A 393 -26.51 -6.84 15.56
CA ALA A 393 -26.63 -6.37 16.94
C ALA A 393 -25.39 -5.56 17.33
N LEU A 394 -24.19 -6.09 17.06
CA LEU A 394 -22.94 -5.35 17.26
C LEU A 394 -22.91 -4.12 16.34
N SER A 395 -23.37 -4.23 15.09
CA SER A 395 -23.46 -3.08 14.17
C SER A 395 -24.30 -1.92 14.73
N ALA A 396 -25.47 -2.22 15.32
CA ALA A 396 -26.33 -1.22 15.94
C ALA A 396 -25.66 -0.57 17.16
N GLU A 397 -25.00 -1.36 18.01
CA GLU A 397 -24.30 -0.86 19.19
C GLU A 397 -23.09 0.02 18.81
N LEU A 398 -22.31 -0.35 17.79
CA LEU A 398 -21.20 0.46 17.30
C LEU A 398 -21.68 1.81 16.73
N LYS A 399 -22.78 1.82 15.99
CA LYS A 399 -23.40 3.07 15.49
C LYS A 399 -23.83 3.97 16.65
N LYS A 400 -24.44 3.40 17.68
CA LYS A 400 -24.82 4.13 18.89
C LYS A 400 -23.59 4.72 19.58
N LEU A 401 -22.56 3.93 19.85
CA LEU A 401 -21.32 4.39 20.51
C LEU A 401 -20.60 5.47 19.68
N GLN A 402 -20.58 5.32 18.35
CA GLN A 402 -20.05 6.34 17.43
C GLN A 402 -20.83 7.66 17.57
N SER A 403 -22.17 7.61 17.61
CA SER A 403 -23.03 8.78 17.79
C SER A 403 -22.91 9.41 19.19
N GLU A 404 -22.54 8.61 20.19
CA GLU A 404 -22.26 9.08 21.54
C GLU A 404 -20.88 9.76 21.65
N GLY A 405 -20.09 9.75 20.58
CA GLY A 405 -18.81 10.44 20.47
C GLY A 405 -17.59 9.58 20.74
N TYR A 406 -17.69 8.24 20.69
CA TYR A 406 -16.52 7.37 20.75
C TYR A 406 -15.88 7.18 19.37
N LEU A 407 -14.56 7.00 19.35
CA LEU A 407 -13.85 6.51 18.18
C LEU A 407 -14.02 4.98 18.12
N ILE A 408 -14.44 4.46 16.96
CA ILE A 408 -14.56 3.03 16.72
C ILE A 408 -13.33 2.56 15.94
N LEU A 409 -12.60 1.59 16.49
CA LEU A 409 -11.44 0.98 15.86
C LEU A 409 -11.71 -0.51 15.63
N LEU A 410 -11.62 -0.98 14.39
CA LEU A 410 -11.56 -2.40 14.08
C LEU A 410 -10.13 -2.80 13.72
N MET A 411 -9.66 -3.88 14.34
CA MET A 411 -8.39 -4.54 14.03
C MET A 411 -8.66 -5.96 13.56
N THR A 412 -8.35 -6.25 12.30
CA THR A 412 -8.60 -7.56 11.68
C THR A 412 -7.74 -7.78 10.44
N ALA A 413 -7.21 -9.00 10.28
CA ALA A 413 -6.69 -9.49 9.00
C ALA A 413 -7.77 -10.24 8.17
N GLY A 414 -8.93 -10.51 8.76
CA GLY A 414 -10.02 -11.31 8.20
C GLY A 414 -11.23 -10.55 7.64
N PRO A 415 -12.39 -11.22 7.52
CA PRO A 415 -13.57 -10.70 6.84
C PRO A 415 -14.33 -9.62 7.60
N ALA A 416 -14.01 -9.36 8.88
CA ALA A 416 -14.68 -8.32 9.66
C ALA A 416 -14.54 -6.92 9.04
N ASP A 417 -13.49 -6.64 8.26
CA ASP A 417 -13.32 -5.36 7.55
C ASP A 417 -14.49 -5.11 6.57
N ALA A 418 -14.87 -6.12 5.79
CA ALA A 418 -15.98 -6.02 4.85
C ALA A 418 -17.33 -5.87 5.57
N TRP A 419 -17.48 -6.48 6.75
CA TRP A 419 -18.66 -6.28 7.60
C TRP A 419 -18.75 -4.83 8.09
N LEU A 420 -17.68 -4.29 8.67
CA LEU A 420 -17.69 -2.92 9.20
C LEU A 420 -17.96 -1.87 8.11
N ARG A 421 -17.43 -2.06 6.89
CA ARG A 421 -17.72 -1.18 5.76
C ARG A 421 -19.19 -1.19 5.33
N ARG A 422 -19.89 -2.33 5.49
CA ARG A 422 -21.36 -2.38 5.29
C ARG A 422 -22.09 -1.68 6.42
N THR A 423 -21.57 -1.77 7.65
CA THR A 423 -22.13 -1.07 8.81
C THR A 423 -22.01 0.45 8.66
N PHE A 424 -20.86 0.94 8.18
CA PHE A 424 -20.57 2.36 7.96
C PHE A 424 -20.21 2.62 6.49
N PRO A 425 -21.20 2.70 5.58
CA PRO A 425 -20.94 2.96 4.17
C PRO A 425 -20.37 4.38 3.98
N LYS A 426 -19.41 4.53 3.06
CA LYS A 426 -18.95 5.86 2.61
C LYS A 426 -20.14 6.57 1.95
N ASN A 427 -20.39 7.82 2.35
CA ASN A 427 -21.38 8.69 1.73
C ASN A 427 -20.97 9.10 0.31
#